data_AF-A0A329T699-F1
#
_entry.id   AF-A0A329T699-F1
#
_cell.length_a   1.000
_cell.length_b   1.000
_cell.length_c   1.000
_cell.angle_alpha   90.00
_cell.angle_beta   90.00
_cell.angle_gamma   90.00
#
_symmetry.space_group_name_H-M   'P 1'
#
loop_
_entity.id
_entity.type
_entity.pdbx_description
1 polymer ?
#
loop_
_entity_poly.entity_id
_entity_poly.type
_entity_poly.pdbx_seq_one_letter_code
_entity_poly.pdbx_strand_id
1 'polypeptide(L)'
;MRVTDWLTKTDWLWTVIGGFYLVAYLFWYIPVLKGLPDSVGDPPAPYPWHWPLDFVATGLAGSVLLFLGFRRAAELTWTANVETITPLEAPGTDGAVASK
;
A
#
# COMPACT_ATOMS: atom_id res chain seq x y z
N MET A 1 -20.00 7.61 -10.91
CA MET A 1 -19.11 6.70 -10.17
C MET A 1 -19.98 5.76 -9.35
N ARG A 2 -19.80 4.44 -9.44
CA ARG A 2 -20.60 3.49 -8.62
C ARG A 2 -20.11 3.54 -7.17
N VAL A 3 -21.01 3.25 -6.23
CA VAL A 3 -20.71 3.22 -4.77
C VAL A 3 -19.56 2.25 -4.46
N THR A 4 -19.50 1.12 -5.17
CA THR A 4 -18.41 0.14 -5.07
C THR A 4 -17.05 0.75 -5.42
N ASP A 5 -16.96 1.52 -6.50
CA ASP A 5 -15.70 2.15 -6.93
C ASP A 5 -15.23 3.20 -5.91
N TRP A 6 -16.18 3.91 -5.28
CA TRP A 6 -15.89 4.89 -4.24
C TRP A 6 -15.39 4.22 -2.97
N LEU A 7 -16.03 3.13 -2.55
CA LEU A 7 -15.59 2.33 -1.40
C LEU A 7 -14.18 1.77 -1.63
N THR A 8 -13.91 1.22 -2.82
CA THR A 8 -12.58 0.69 -3.15
C THR A 8 -11.50 1.77 -3.17
N LYS A 9 -11.78 2.98 -3.68
CA LYS A 9 -10.80 4.09 -3.62
C LYS A 9 -10.58 4.59 -2.19
N THR A 10 -11.65 4.66 -1.40
CA THR A 10 -11.59 5.16 -0.02
C THR A 10 -10.83 4.19 0.87
N ASP A 11 -11.08 2.89 0.75
CA ASP A 11 -10.37 1.83 1.46
C ASP A 11 -8.86 1.84 1.16
N TRP A 12 -8.50 2.06 -0.10
CA TRP A 12 -7.11 2.23 -0.51
C TRP A 12 -6.44 3.46 0.13
N LEU A 13 -7.12 4.61 0.13
CA LEU A 13 -6.62 5.82 0.74
C LEU A 13 -6.34 5.61 2.25
N TRP A 14 -7.24 4.93 2.94
CA TRP A 14 -7.06 4.57 4.35
C TRP A 14 -5.90 3.60 4.58
N THR A 15 -5.69 2.63 3.69
CA THR A 15 -4.55 1.70 3.76
C THR A 15 -3.22 2.44 3.63
N VAL A 16 -3.13 3.40 2.69
CA VAL A 16 -1.93 4.21 2.47
C VAL A 16 -1.70 5.15 3.65
N ILE A 17 -2.72 5.88 4.11
CA ILE A 17 -2.63 6.79 5.26
C ILE A 17 -2.22 6.01 6.51
N GLY A 18 -2.86 4.87 6.77
CA GLY A 18 -2.54 3.98 7.88
C GLY A 18 -1.10 3.50 7.84
N GLY A 19 -0.61 3.10 6.66
CA GLY A 19 0.80 2.72 6.45
C GLY A 19 1.78 3.84 6.80
N PHE A 20 1.55 5.07 6.31
CA PHE A 20 2.42 6.22 6.61
C PHE A 20 2.38 6.63 8.10
N TYR A 21 1.20 6.64 8.71
CA TYR A 21 1.04 6.95 10.13
C TYR A 21 1.83 5.96 10.99
N LEU A 22 1.84 4.71 10.55
CA LEU A 22 2.49 3.62 11.25
C LEU A 22 4.02 3.64 11.08
N VAL A 23 4.52 4.02 9.89
CA VAL A 23 5.95 4.34 9.71
C VAL A 23 6.37 5.48 10.64
N ALA A 24 5.59 6.56 10.73
CA ALA A 24 5.88 7.65 11.65
C ALA A 24 5.92 7.18 13.12
N TYR A 25 5.04 6.24 13.49
CA TYR A 25 5.04 5.62 14.80
C TYR A 25 6.32 4.78 15.05
N LEU A 26 6.85 4.09 14.04
CA LEU A 26 8.15 3.40 14.16
C LEU A 26 9.31 4.37 14.42
N PHE A 27 9.32 5.54 13.78
CA PHE A 27 10.34 6.56 14.03
C PHE A 27 10.32 7.06 15.47
N TRP A 28 9.16 7.04 16.13
CA TRP A 28 9.03 7.41 17.53
C TRP A 28 9.85 6.50 18.46
N TYR A 29 10.06 5.23 18.10
CA TYR A 29 10.82 4.26 18.91
C TYR A 29 12.34 4.29 18.73
N ILE A 30 12.89 5.12 17.83
CA ILE A 30 14.35 5.24 17.61
C ILE A 30 15.16 5.45 18.90
N PRO A 31 14.75 6.31 19.86
CA PRO A 31 15.48 6.50 21.11
C PRO A 31 15.61 5.21 21.93
N VAL A 32 14.56 4.38 21.92
CA VAL A 32 14.51 3.11 22.67
C VAL A 32 15.36 2.04 21.98
N LEU A 33 15.34 2.02 20.64
CA LEU A 33 16.16 1.10 19.83
C LEU A 33 17.66 1.33 20.02
N LYS A 34 18.08 2.58 20.30
CA LYS A 34 19.49 2.90 20.62
C LYS A 34 19.97 2.33 21.96
N GLY A 35 19.04 2.04 22.87
CA GLY A 35 19.32 1.46 24.19
C GLY A 35 19.23 -0.07 24.23
N LEU A 36 19.11 -0.73 23.08
CA LEU A 36 19.07 -2.20 23.02
C LEU A 36 20.45 -2.79 23.40
N PRO A 37 20.48 -3.91 24.16
CA PRO A 37 19.34 -4.74 24.56
C PRO A 37 18.66 -4.34 25.87
N ASP A 38 19.26 -3.48 26.70
CA ASP A 38 18.80 -3.18 28.06
C ASP A 38 17.38 -2.57 28.08
N SER A 39 17.03 -1.81 27.04
CA SER A 39 15.70 -1.18 26.90
C SER A 39 14.53 -2.16 26.72
N VAL A 40 14.78 -3.44 26.43
CA VAL A 40 13.73 -4.49 26.34
C VAL A 40 13.18 -4.86 27.72
N GLY A 41 14.06 -4.94 28.72
CA GLY A 41 13.70 -5.32 30.09
C GLY A 41 13.37 -4.12 30.97
N ASP A 42 14.05 -3.00 30.76
CA ASP A 42 13.85 -1.77 31.54
C ASP A 42 13.72 -0.56 30.58
N PRO A 43 12.50 -0.26 30.10
CA PRO A 43 12.30 0.82 29.15
C PRO A 43 12.61 2.19 29.76
N PRO A 44 13.28 3.09 29.01
CA PRO A 44 13.42 4.47 29.45
C PRO A 44 12.03 5.12 29.55
N ALA A 45 11.79 5.89 30.60
CA ALA A 45 10.59 6.73 30.67
C ALA A 45 10.57 7.68 29.44
N PRO A 46 9.43 7.86 28.73
CA PRO A 46 8.05 7.58 29.13
C PRO A 46 7.44 6.28 28.56
N TYR A 47 8.25 5.31 28.10
CA TYR A 47 7.71 4.14 27.40
C TYR A 47 7.11 3.10 28.37
N PRO A 48 5.94 2.52 28.06
CA PRO A 48 5.33 1.48 28.88
C PRO A 48 6.10 0.15 28.81
N TRP A 49 5.96 -0.72 29.81
CA TRP A 49 6.64 -2.03 29.85
C TRP A 49 6.31 -2.95 28.65
N HIS A 50 5.13 -2.79 28.05
CA HIS A 50 4.68 -3.55 26.88
C HIS A 50 5.12 -2.93 25.54
N TRP A 51 5.92 -1.87 25.54
CA TRP A 51 6.37 -1.21 24.32
C TRP A 51 7.00 -2.14 23.27
N PRO A 52 7.75 -3.21 23.61
CA PRO A 52 8.34 -4.07 22.58
C PRO A 52 7.26 -4.84 21.82
N LEU A 53 6.20 -5.26 22.53
CA LEU A 53 5.06 -5.95 21.93
C LEU A 53 4.27 -5.01 21.02
N ASP A 54 4.04 -3.77 21.46
CA ASP A 54 3.39 -2.75 20.63
C ASP A 54 4.23 -2.42 19.40
N PHE A 55 5.55 -2.32 19.55
CA PHE A 55 6.47 -2.09 18.43
C PHE A 55 6.40 -3.21 17.39
N VAL A 56 6.42 -4.47 17.83
CA VAL A 56 6.32 -5.63 16.93
C VAL A 56 4.95 -5.70 16.27
N ALA A 57 3.86 -5.55 17.03
CA ALA A 57 2.50 -5.58 16.52
C ALA A 57 2.26 -4.46 15.51
N THR A 58 2.73 -3.26 15.83
CA THR A 58 2.66 -2.10 14.96
C THR A 58 3.47 -2.35 13.69
N GLY A 59 4.74 -2.75 13.79
CA GLY A 59 5.59 -3.06 12.65
C GLY A 59 4.99 -4.13 11.72
N LEU A 60 4.39 -5.19 12.28
CA LEU A 60 3.66 -6.22 11.53
C LEU A 60 2.47 -5.64 10.77
N ALA A 61 1.61 -4.90 11.46
CA ALA A 61 0.42 -4.29 10.87
C ALA A 61 0.79 -3.35 9.71
N GLY A 62 1.78 -2.47 9.90
CA GLY A 62 2.20 -1.57 8.83
C GLY A 62 2.85 -2.27 7.65
N SER A 63 3.63 -3.32 7.89
CA SER A 63 4.22 -4.12 6.82
C SER A 63 3.13 -4.79 5.97
N VAL A 64 2.08 -5.31 6.59
CA VAL A 64 0.92 -5.89 5.89
C VAL A 64 0.18 -4.82 5.08
N LEU A 65 -0.11 -3.66 5.69
CA LEU A 65 -0.80 -2.56 5.01
C LEU A 65 0.01 -2.02 3.81
N LEU A 66 1.33 -1.85 3.97
CA LEU A 66 2.23 -1.46 2.89
C LEU A 66 2.26 -2.53 1.79
N PHE A 67 2.39 -3.81 2.14
CA PHE A 67 2.40 -4.90 1.16
C PHE A 67 1.11 -4.94 0.34
N LEU A 68 -0.05 -4.86 1.00
CA LEU A 68 -1.35 -4.83 0.33
C LEU A 68 -1.51 -3.57 -0.54
N GLY A 69 -1.09 -2.42 -0.04
CA GLY A 69 -1.08 -1.16 -0.78
C GLY A 69 -0.22 -1.21 -2.05
N PHE A 70 1.01 -1.72 -1.94
CA PHE A 70 1.94 -1.89 -3.06
C PHE A 70 1.44 -2.92 -4.08
N ARG A 71 0.96 -4.08 -3.63
CA ARG A 71 0.41 -5.12 -4.51
C ARG A 71 -0.73 -4.55 -5.37
N ARG A 72 -1.64 -3.81 -4.73
CA ARG A 72 -2.77 -3.20 -5.43
C ARG A 72 -2.33 -2.06 -6.36
N ALA A 73 -1.36 -1.25 -5.95
CA ALA A 73 -0.78 -0.22 -6.82
C ALA A 73 -0.15 -0.85 -8.08
N ALA A 74 0.57 -1.96 -7.93
CA ALA A 74 1.16 -2.70 -9.04
C ALA A 74 0.09 -3.26 -10.02
N GLU A 75 -1.01 -3.81 -9.51
CA GLU A 75 -2.14 -4.25 -10.33
C GLU A 75 -2.76 -3.09 -11.14
N LEU A 76 -2.93 -1.92 -10.52
CA LEU A 76 -3.48 -0.74 -11.19
C LEU A 76 -2.52 -0.19 -12.26
N THR A 77 -1.22 -0.11 -11.96
CA THR A 77 -0.20 0.32 -12.93
C THR A 77 -0.10 -0.64 -14.11
N TRP A 78 -0.17 -1.95 -13.85
CA TRP A 78 -0.19 -2.95 -14.91
C TRP A 78 -1.40 -2.77 -15.82
N THR A 79 -2.60 -2.65 -15.24
CA THR A 79 -3.85 -2.50 -15.99
C THR A 79 -3.86 -1.21 -16.83
N ALA A 80 -3.40 -0.10 -16.25
CA ALA A 80 -3.26 1.17 -16.96
C ALA A 80 -2.28 1.07 -18.16
N ASN A 81 -1.17 0.36 -18.00
CA ASN A 81 -0.23 0.12 -19.09
C ASN A 81 -0.83 -0.77 -20.20
N VAL A 82 -1.60 -1.81 -19.86
CA VAL A 82 -2.24 -2.69 -20.85
C VAL A 82 -3.24 -1.93 -21.72
N GLU A 83 -4.09 -1.08 -21.13
CA GLU A 83 -5.03 -0.22 -21.90
C GLU A 83 -4.32 0.77 -22.82
N THR A 84 -3.11 1.20 -22.46
CA THR A 84 -2.33 2.16 -23.27
C THR A 84 -1.61 1.48 -24.45
N ILE A 85 -1.34 0.17 -24.36
CA ILE A 85 -0.52 -0.58 -25.33
C ILE A 85 -1.37 -1.32 -26.36
N THR A 86 -2.64 -1.64 -26.09
CA THR A 86 -3.54 -2.19 -27.12
C THR A 86 -3.98 -1.06 -28.06
N PRO A 87 -3.51 -1.01 -29.32
CA PRO A 87 -4.13 -0.14 -30.31
C PRO A 87 -5.55 -0.66 -30.51
N LEU A 88 -6.54 0.24 -30.52
CA LEU A 88 -7.87 -0.06 -31.03
C LEU A 88 -7.69 -0.77 -32.37
N GLU A 89 -8.07 -2.05 -32.43
CA GLU A 89 -8.17 -2.77 -33.70
C GLU A 89 -9.16 -1.97 -34.54
N ALA A 90 -8.64 -1.21 -35.50
CA ALA A 90 -9.46 -0.40 -36.38
C ALA A 90 -10.44 -1.37 -37.07
N PRO A 91 -11.75 -1.05 -37.14
CA PRO A 91 -12.69 -1.92 -37.83
C PRO A 91 -12.25 -2.02 -39.29
N GLY A 92 -11.64 -3.16 -39.62
CA GLY A 92 -11.14 -3.49 -40.94
C GLY A 92 -12.31 -3.51 -41.92
N THR A 93 -12.18 -2.69 -42.95
CA THR A 93 -13.06 -2.60 -44.11
C THR A 93 -12.94 -3.86 -44.97
N ASP A 94 -13.53 -4.96 -44.52
CA ASP A 94 -13.62 -6.16 -45.35
C ASP A 94 -14.78 -6.00 -46.34
N GLY A 95 -14.44 -5.75 -47.62
CA GLY A 95 -15.28 -6.21 -48.73
C GLY A 95 -15.79 -5.21 -49.77
N ALA A 96 -15.33 -3.96 -49.82
CA ALA A 96 -15.70 -3.04 -50.90
C ALA A 96 -14.73 -3.09 -52.09
N VAL A 97 -14.64 -4.24 -52.77
CA VAL A 97 -14.10 -4.30 -54.14
C VAL A 97 -14.99 -5.22 -54.98
N ALA A 98 -16.02 -4.63 -55.60
CA ALA A 98 -16.68 -5.18 -56.77
C ALA A 98 -16.63 -4.12 -57.87
N SER A 99 -15.58 -4.16 -58.68
CA SER A 99 -15.54 -3.48 -59.98
C SER A 99 -14.72 -4.32 -60.95
N LYS A 100 -15.41 -5.17 -61.70
CA LYS A 100 -15.46 -5.19 -63.17
C LYS A 100 -16.32 -6.35 -63.66
#